data_AF-A0A3N4AEI1-F1
#
_entry.id   AF-A0A3N4AEI1-F1
#
_cell.length_a   1.000
_cell.length_b   1.000
_cell.length_c   1.000
_cell.angle_alpha   90.00
_cell.angle_beta   90.00
_cell.angle_gamma   90.00
#
_symmetry.space_group_name_H-M   'P 1'
#
loop_
_entity.id
_entity.type
_entity.pdbx_description
1 polymer ?
#
loop_
_entity_poly.entity_id
_entity_poly.type
_entity_poly.pdbx_seq_one_letter_code
_entity_poly.pdbx_strand_id
1 'polypeptide(L)'
;MIQRRVVQIGAALLALSLASACSVLPESAPTTFYQLPTPQLEPNQAQPMRLSLRITTPDASYALQTPRIMVSPDENTINSYEGARWSDPNTALMREHLIQAFQQDGSFRTVSNESHALQADVHLYSDLRQFQTRYVDGVPEIAVTLDAKLVDPTSRQVIAARHFQLTRELDSPEVPAVVAGLGAASDELARELISWSRTSLARLDAARVAEQP
;
A
#
# COMPACT_ATOMS: atom_id res chain seq x y z
N MET A 1 -12.79 -68.14 -31.86
CA MET A 1 -12.46 -66.82 -32.48
C MET A 1 -13.35 -65.67 -32.02
N ILE A 2 -14.62 -65.89 -31.62
CA ILE A 2 -15.57 -64.83 -31.28
C ILE A 2 -15.27 -64.14 -29.94
N GLN A 3 -14.85 -64.87 -28.90
CA GLN A 3 -14.52 -64.30 -27.57
C GLN A 3 -13.33 -63.32 -27.57
N ARG A 4 -12.28 -63.55 -28.38
CA ARG A 4 -11.12 -62.63 -28.48
C ARG A 4 -11.51 -61.27 -29.08
N ARG A 5 -12.48 -61.25 -30.00
CA ARG A 5 -12.96 -60.01 -30.63
C ARG A 5 -13.78 -59.15 -29.64
N VAL A 6 -14.58 -59.76 -28.79
CA VAL A 6 -15.39 -59.04 -27.77
C VAL A 6 -14.50 -58.40 -26.71
N VAL A 7 -13.45 -59.09 -26.25
CA VAL A 7 -12.48 -58.54 -25.28
C VAL A 7 -11.66 -57.39 -25.88
N GLN A 8 -11.30 -57.48 -27.18
CA GLN A 8 -10.58 -56.40 -27.88
C GLN A 8 -11.45 -55.15 -28.11
N ILE A 9 -12.76 -55.32 -28.36
CA ILE A 9 -13.69 -54.19 -28.53
C ILE A 9 -13.97 -53.50 -27.19
N GLY A 10 -14.09 -54.26 -26.09
CA GLY A 10 -14.29 -53.71 -24.74
C GLY A 10 -13.08 -52.89 -24.24
N ALA A 11 -11.86 -53.34 -24.53
CA ALA A 11 -10.63 -52.62 -24.16
C ALA A 11 -10.46 -51.30 -24.95
N ALA A 12 -10.88 -51.26 -26.21
CA ALA A 12 -10.81 -50.05 -27.04
C ALA A 12 -11.80 -48.95 -26.60
N LEU A 13 -12.99 -49.34 -26.11
CA LEU A 13 -14.00 -48.41 -25.60
C LEU A 13 -13.63 -47.80 -24.23
N LEU A 14 -12.92 -48.54 -23.37
CA LEU A 14 -12.42 -48.01 -22.10
C LEU A 14 -11.25 -47.03 -22.29
N ALA A 15 -10.40 -47.23 -23.30
CA ALA A 15 -9.28 -46.33 -23.59
C ALA A 15 -9.72 -44.97 -24.15
N LEU A 16 -10.86 -44.91 -24.86
CA LEU A 16 -11.40 -43.66 -25.40
C LEU A 16 -12.08 -42.77 -24.33
N SER A 17 -12.60 -43.33 -23.23
CA SER A 17 -13.23 -42.56 -22.16
C SER A 17 -12.25 -41.92 -21.18
N LEU A 18 -10.99 -42.39 -21.14
CA LEU A 18 -9.91 -41.81 -20.34
C LEU A 18 -9.23 -40.62 -21.03
N ALA A 19 -9.42 -40.45 -22.35
CA ALA A 19 -8.82 -39.35 -23.11
C ALA A 19 -9.62 -38.03 -23.04
N SER A 20 -10.91 -38.09 -22.66
CA SER A 20 -11.78 -36.91 -22.54
C SER A 20 -11.69 -36.21 -21.18
N ALA A 21 -10.91 -36.72 -20.22
CA ALA A 21 -10.82 -36.18 -18.86
C ALA A 21 -9.79 -35.05 -18.69
N CYS A 22 -9.00 -34.72 -19.71
CA CYS A 22 -7.89 -33.76 -19.59
C CYS A 22 -8.17 -32.36 -20.18
N SER A 23 -9.39 -32.05 -20.63
CA SER A 23 -9.65 -30.83 -21.42
C SER A 23 -10.47 -29.73 -20.72
N VAL A 24 -10.57 -29.75 -19.38
CA VAL A 24 -11.21 -28.66 -18.63
C VAL A 24 -10.21 -28.11 -17.62
N LEU A 25 -9.14 -27.51 -18.13
CA LEU A 25 -8.40 -26.51 -17.35
C LEU A 25 -9.10 -25.17 -17.61
N PRO A 26 -9.75 -24.55 -16.61
CA PRO A 26 -10.29 -23.21 -16.77
C PRO A 26 -9.17 -22.26 -17.20
N GLU A 27 -9.40 -21.49 -18.26
CA GLU A 27 -8.49 -20.43 -18.68
C GLU A 27 -8.43 -19.40 -17.54
N SER A 28 -7.28 -19.25 -16.89
CA SER A 28 -7.10 -18.23 -15.84
C SER A 28 -7.26 -16.85 -16.46
N ALA A 29 -8.23 -16.08 -15.97
CA ALA A 29 -8.43 -14.70 -16.39
C ALA A 29 -7.10 -13.90 -16.25
N PRO A 30 -6.77 -13.03 -17.20
CA PRO A 30 -5.53 -12.27 -17.16
C PRO A 30 -5.53 -11.36 -15.91
N THR A 31 -4.41 -11.35 -15.18
CA THR A 31 -4.23 -10.44 -14.04
C THR A 31 -3.77 -9.07 -14.53
N THR A 32 -4.50 -8.02 -14.19
CA THR A 32 -4.11 -6.63 -14.42
C THR A 32 -3.30 -6.11 -13.23
N PHE A 33 -2.14 -5.50 -13.53
CA PHE A 33 -1.32 -4.83 -12.53
C PHE A 33 -1.62 -3.33 -12.53
N TYR A 34 -1.89 -2.80 -11.35
CA TYR A 34 -2.16 -1.41 -11.07
C TYR A 34 -0.99 -0.78 -10.32
N GLN A 35 -0.78 0.50 -10.52
CA GLN A 35 0.11 1.33 -9.73
C GLN A 35 -0.73 2.29 -8.91
N LEU A 36 -0.24 2.67 -7.73
CA LEU A 36 -0.85 3.77 -7.00
C LEU A 36 -0.62 5.06 -7.80
N PRO A 37 -1.62 5.92 -7.96
CA PRO A 37 -1.43 7.21 -8.64
C PRO A 37 -0.27 7.99 -8.02
N THR A 38 0.51 8.64 -8.89
CA THR A 38 1.56 9.57 -8.46
C THR A 38 0.93 10.66 -7.58
N PRO A 39 1.56 11.02 -6.45
CA PRO A 39 0.98 12.02 -5.58
C PRO A 39 0.79 13.37 -6.28
N GLN A 40 -0.27 14.06 -5.88
CA GLN A 40 -0.61 15.40 -6.36
C GLN A 40 -0.57 16.40 -5.21
N LEU A 41 0.63 16.81 -4.80
CA LEU A 41 0.84 17.82 -3.76
C LEU A 41 1.46 19.08 -4.36
N GLU A 42 0.95 20.23 -3.92
CA GLU A 42 1.54 21.53 -4.23
C GLU A 42 2.74 21.81 -3.31
N PRO A 43 3.77 22.52 -3.80
CA PRO A 43 4.88 22.94 -2.96
C PRO A 43 4.43 23.76 -1.75
N ASN A 44 5.02 23.48 -0.60
CA ASN A 44 4.77 24.21 0.62
C ASN A 44 5.27 25.66 0.49
N GLN A 45 4.45 26.62 0.91
CA GLN A 45 4.85 28.03 0.91
C GLN A 45 5.69 28.42 2.13
N ALA A 46 5.71 27.59 3.17
CA ALA A 46 6.52 27.83 4.35
C ALA A 46 8.01 27.51 4.07
N GLN A 47 8.90 28.16 4.81
CA GLN A 47 10.33 27.85 4.75
C GLN A 47 10.58 26.34 5.01
N PRO A 48 11.36 25.66 4.16
CA PRO A 48 11.77 24.28 4.40
C PRO A 48 12.52 24.14 5.73
N MET A 49 12.24 23.06 6.46
CA MET A 49 12.99 22.67 7.65
C MET A 49 14.43 22.33 7.25
N ARG A 50 15.39 22.65 8.12
CA ARG A 50 16.80 22.26 7.96
C ARG A 50 17.04 20.79 8.32
N LEU A 51 16.01 20.08 8.76
CA LEU A 51 16.08 18.66 9.08
C LEU A 51 16.04 17.80 7.82
N SER A 52 16.78 16.70 7.85
CA SER A 52 16.70 15.58 6.92
C SER A 52 15.80 14.48 7.49
N LEU A 53 14.84 14.02 6.70
CA LEU A 53 13.86 13.00 7.08
C LEU A 53 14.14 11.68 6.34
N ARG A 54 14.11 10.57 7.06
CA ARG A 54 14.00 9.24 6.47
C ARG A 54 12.60 8.68 6.71
N ILE A 55 11.92 8.26 5.65
CA ILE A 55 10.66 7.52 5.72
C ILE A 55 10.99 6.04 5.53
N THR A 56 10.71 5.20 6.52
CA THR A 56 10.93 3.75 6.42
C THR A 56 9.73 3.06 5.82
N THR A 57 9.90 1.85 5.26
CA THR A 57 8.76 1.01 4.88
C THR A 57 7.86 0.78 6.10
N PRO A 58 6.55 1.04 6.02
CA PRO A 58 5.61 0.74 7.08
C PRO A 58 5.62 -0.76 7.41
N ASP A 59 5.58 -1.11 8.69
CA ASP A 59 5.18 -2.46 9.10
C ASP A 59 3.69 -2.65 8.80
N ALA A 60 3.21 -3.88 8.70
CA ALA A 60 1.79 -4.17 8.48
C ALA A 60 1.45 -5.64 8.77
N SER A 61 0.17 -5.99 8.72
CA SER A 61 -0.23 -7.40 8.67
C SER A 61 0.27 -8.10 7.39
N TYR A 62 0.43 -9.43 7.44
CA TYR A 62 0.83 -10.21 6.27
C TYR A 62 -0.08 -10.00 5.05
N ALA A 63 -1.37 -9.72 5.26
CA ALA A 63 -2.31 -9.47 4.16
C ALA A 63 -1.93 -8.21 3.37
N LEU A 64 -1.57 -7.14 4.09
CA LEU A 64 -1.14 -5.85 3.52
C LEU A 64 0.28 -5.90 2.95
N GLN A 65 1.14 -6.80 3.43
CA GLN A 65 2.49 -7.01 2.88
C GLN A 65 2.50 -7.73 1.51
N THR A 66 1.34 -7.90 0.87
CA THR A 66 1.22 -8.51 -0.47
C THR A 66 0.87 -7.46 -1.53
N PRO A 67 1.11 -7.72 -2.83
CA PRO A 67 0.66 -6.85 -3.93
C PRO A 67 -0.82 -7.06 -4.27
N ARG A 68 -1.68 -7.35 -3.28
CA ARG A 68 -3.13 -7.53 -3.48
C ARG A 68 -3.86 -6.25 -3.14
N ILE A 69 -4.86 -5.91 -3.95
CA ILE A 69 -5.79 -4.83 -3.66
C ILE A 69 -6.82 -5.38 -2.68
N MET A 70 -6.83 -4.86 -1.46
CA MET A 70 -7.57 -5.46 -0.35
C MET A 70 -8.98 -4.90 -0.26
N VAL A 71 -9.93 -5.74 0.16
CA VAL A 71 -11.32 -5.40 0.39
C VAL A 71 -11.87 -6.15 1.58
N SER A 72 -12.61 -5.45 2.46
CA SER A 72 -13.35 -6.02 3.58
C SER A 72 -14.85 -5.84 3.33
N PRO A 73 -15.53 -6.86 2.76
CA PRO A 73 -16.97 -6.79 2.50
C PRO A 73 -17.81 -6.84 3.78
N ASP A 74 -17.24 -7.34 4.87
CA ASP A 74 -17.82 -7.32 6.22
C ASP A 74 -16.73 -6.97 7.26
N GLU A 75 -17.14 -6.76 8.52
CA GLU A 75 -16.28 -6.28 9.61
C GLU A 75 -15.08 -7.20 9.92
N ASN A 76 -15.21 -8.51 9.70
CA ASN A 76 -14.25 -9.50 10.20
C ASN A 76 -13.55 -10.29 9.09
N THR A 77 -13.79 -9.95 7.82
CA THR A 77 -13.12 -10.57 6.68
C THR A 77 -12.23 -9.58 5.95
N ILE A 78 -11.12 -10.10 5.43
CA ILE A 78 -10.24 -9.39 4.54
C ILE A 78 -9.97 -10.26 3.32
N ASN A 79 -10.42 -9.79 2.18
CA ASN A 79 -10.32 -10.42 0.87
C ASN A 79 -9.47 -9.56 -0.06
N SER A 80 -9.28 -10.02 -1.29
CA SER A 80 -8.65 -9.23 -2.35
C SER A 80 -9.48 -9.28 -3.61
N TYR A 81 -9.45 -8.20 -4.40
CA TYR A 81 -10.07 -8.18 -5.72
C TYR A 81 -9.48 -9.28 -6.62
N GLU A 82 -10.35 -9.97 -7.35
CA GLU A 82 -9.95 -10.99 -8.32
C GLU A 82 -9.42 -10.33 -9.60
N GLY A 83 -8.41 -10.93 -10.23
CA GLY A 83 -7.86 -10.44 -11.50
C GLY A 83 -7.12 -9.11 -11.41
N ALA A 84 -7.00 -8.49 -10.22
CA ALA A 84 -6.35 -7.21 -10.03
C ALA A 84 -5.28 -7.27 -8.92
N ARG A 85 -4.11 -6.72 -9.21
CA ARG A 85 -2.98 -6.65 -8.28
C ARG A 85 -2.31 -5.31 -8.35
N TRP A 86 -1.67 -4.93 -7.26
CA TRP A 86 -0.68 -3.87 -7.28
C TRP A 86 0.61 -4.33 -7.98
N SER A 87 1.39 -3.38 -8.48
CA SER A 87 2.75 -3.65 -8.97
C SER A 87 3.69 -4.10 -7.85
N ASP A 88 3.45 -3.60 -6.63
CA ASP A 88 4.30 -3.78 -5.46
C ASP A 88 3.44 -4.03 -4.20
N PRO A 89 4.02 -4.55 -3.10
CA PRO A 89 3.31 -4.67 -1.83
C PRO A 89 2.72 -3.33 -1.34
N ASN A 90 1.57 -3.35 -0.65
CA ASN A 90 0.91 -2.12 -0.19
C ASN A 90 1.83 -1.24 0.66
N THR A 91 2.68 -1.85 1.51
CA THR A 91 3.65 -1.12 2.34
C THR A 91 4.72 -0.41 1.50
N ALA A 92 5.20 -1.05 0.44
CA ALA A 92 6.15 -0.44 -0.49
C ALA A 92 5.51 0.70 -1.28
N LEU A 93 4.29 0.51 -1.80
CA LEU A 93 3.53 1.56 -2.48
C LEU A 93 3.30 2.78 -1.57
N MET A 94 2.86 2.55 -0.33
CA MET A 94 2.65 3.62 0.65
C MET A 94 3.95 4.38 0.93
N ARG A 95 5.06 3.69 1.16
CA ARG A 95 6.36 4.34 1.38
C ARG A 95 6.75 5.22 0.21
N GLU A 96 6.71 4.70 -1.01
CA GLU A 96 7.13 5.46 -2.20
C GLU A 96 6.21 6.66 -2.48
N HIS A 97 4.90 6.49 -2.28
CA HIS A 97 3.95 7.59 -2.40
C HIS A 97 4.22 8.69 -1.37
N LEU A 98 4.43 8.33 -0.09
CA LEU A 98 4.78 9.30 0.95
C LEU A 98 6.10 10.02 0.67
N ILE A 99 7.12 9.32 0.20
CA ILE A 99 8.41 9.95 -0.16
C ILE A 99 8.22 10.97 -1.28
N GLN A 100 7.54 10.58 -2.37
CA GLN A 100 7.28 11.48 -3.49
C GLN A 100 6.45 12.68 -3.05
N ALA A 101 5.42 12.48 -2.21
CA ALA A 101 4.58 13.55 -1.69
C ALA A 101 5.37 14.54 -0.81
N PHE A 102 6.21 14.05 0.12
CA PHE A 102 7.08 14.89 0.94
C PHE A 102 8.14 15.63 0.11
N GLN A 103 8.63 15.02 -0.98
CA GLN A 103 9.57 15.66 -1.91
C GLN A 103 8.89 16.75 -2.76
N GLN A 104 7.67 16.52 -3.24
CA GLN A 104 6.88 17.51 -3.98
C GLN A 104 6.50 18.71 -3.11
N ASP A 105 6.08 18.46 -1.86
CA ASP A 105 5.77 19.51 -0.89
C ASP A 105 7.03 20.30 -0.47
N GLY A 106 8.18 19.65 -0.36
CA GLY A 106 9.46 20.34 -0.11
C GLY A 106 9.64 20.84 1.32
N SER A 107 8.86 20.36 2.29
CA SER A 107 8.96 20.79 3.69
C SER A 107 10.27 20.47 4.41
N PHE A 108 11.07 19.55 3.90
CA PHE A 108 12.31 19.08 4.54
C PHE A 108 13.50 19.28 3.60
N ARG A 109 14.68 19.57 4.16
CA ARG A 109 15.92 19.74 3.37
C ARG A 109 16.20 18.55 2.48
N THR A 110 16.02 17.35 3.01
CA THR A 110 16.10 16.10 2.26
C THR A 110 15.10 15.09 2.79
N VAL A 111 14.55 14.29 1.89
CA VAL A 111 13.67 13.16 2.20
C VAL A 111 14.25 11.93 1.54
N SER A 112 14.43 10.87 2.31
CA SER A 112 15.09 9.63 1.87
C SER A 112 14.34 8.40 2.38
N ASN A 113 14.71 7.24 1.85
CA ASN A 113 14.32 5.94 2.38
C ASN A 113 15.49 5.23 3.08
N GLU A 114 15.21 4.04 3.60
CA GLU A 114 16.16 3.14 4.23
C GLU A 114 17.13 2.45 3.24
N SER A 115 16.83 2.45 1.94
CA SER A 115 17.66 1.84 0.90
C SER A 115 18.90 2.66 0.59
N HIS A 116 18.89 3.97 0.90
CA HIS A 116 20.04 4.85 0.76
C HIS A 116 20.74 5.06 2.11
N ALA A 117 22.06 4.89 2.15
CA ALA A 117 22.90 5.09 3.32
C ALA A 117 23.14 6.59 3.65
N LEU A 118 22.12 7.42 3.48
CA LEU A 118 22.15 8.84 3.83
C LEU A 118 21.95 9.01 5.34
N GLN A 119 22.64 9.97 5.94
CA GLN A 119 22.32 10.36 7.31
C GLN A 119 20.98 11.11 7.31
N ALA A 120 20.15 10.84 8.32
CA ALA A 120 18.89 11.54 8.55
C ALA A 120 18.85 12.06 9.98
N ASP A 121 18.27 13.24 10.19
CA ASP A 121 18.09 13.84 11.50
C ASP A 121 16.89 13.21 12.23
N VAL A 122 15.89 12.75 11.48
CA VAL A 122 14.67 12.13 12.01
C VAL A 122 14.27 10.93 11.14
N HIS A 123 13.78 9.87 11.77
CA HIS A 123 13.13 8.74 11.09
C HIS A 123 11.61 8.78 11.34
N LEU A 124 10.82 8.67 10.27
CA LEU A 124 9.39 8.38 10.29
C LEU A 124 9.20 6.86 10.18
N TYR A 125 8.84 6.24 11.31
CA TYR A 125 8.39 4.86 11.38
C TYR A 125 6.87 4.81 11.33
N SER A 126 6.31 3.74 10.77
CA SER A 126 4.86 3.56 10.75
C SER A 126 4.40 2.10 10.73
N ASP A 127 3.15 1.86 11.12
CA ASP A 127 2.39 0.62 10.96
C ASP A 127 1.14 0.92 10.12
N LEU A 128 1.02 0.28 8.96
CA LEU A 128 -0.12 0.38 8.05
C LEU A 128 -1.18 -0.63 8.48
N ARG A 129 -2.24 -0.11 9.10
CA ARG A 129 -3.32 -0.90 9.69
C ARG A 129 -4.40 -1.24 8.68
N GLN A 130 -4.73 -0.29 7.80
CA GLN A 130 -5.72 -0.45 6.74
C GLN A 130 -5.24 0.24 5.47
N PHE A 131 -5.43 -0.44 4.35
CA PHE A 131 -5.22 0.11 3.01
C PHE A 131 -6.09 -0.69 2.05
N GLN A 132 -7.39 -0.40 2.07
CA GLN A 132 -8.41 -1.30 1.53
C GLN A 132 -9.70 -0.56 1.23
N THR A 133 -10.57 -1.21 0.45
CA THR A 133 -12.00 -0.88 0.42
C THR A 133 -12.70 -1.58 1.60
N ARG A 134 -13.68 -0.93 2.21
CA ARG A 134 -14.65 -1.51 3.15
C ARG A 134 -16.06 -1.17 2.70
N TYR A 135 -17.07 -1.81 3.26
CA TYR A 135 -18.47 -1.47 3.00
C TYR A 135 -19.14 -1.01 4.28
N VAL A 136 -19.78 0.17 4.26
CA VAL A 136 -20.57 0.71 5.37
C VAL A 136 -21.98 0.88 4.87
N ASP A 137 -22.94 0.19 5.50
CA ASP A 137 -24.35 0.20 5.07
C ASP A 137 -24.54 -0.09 3.57
N GLY A 138 -23.67 -0.94 3.00
CA GLY A 138 -23.67 -1.32 1.59
C GLY A 138 -22.97 -0.34 0.64
N VAL A 139 -22.48 0.79 1.15
CA VAL A 139 -21.71 1.78 0.39
C VAL A 139 -20.23 1.45 0.44
N PRO A 140 -19.53 1.33 -0.70
CA PRO A 140 -18.10 1.11 -0.72
C PRO A 140 -17.36 2.37 -0.27
N GLU A 141 -16.40 2.21 0.64
CA GLU A 141 -15.52 3.26 1.12
C GLU A 141 -14.06 2.83 1.08
N ILE A 142 -13.16 3.75 0.77
CA ILE A 142 -11.74 3.59 1.04
C ILE A 142 -11.49 3.80 2.53
N ALA A 143 -10.66 2.93 3.12
CA ALA A 143 -10.15 3.07 4.47
C ALA A 143 -8.62 2.99 4.45
N VAL A 144 -7.97 4.05 4.92
CA VAL A 144 -6.52 4.12 5.11
C VAL A 144 -6.24 4.49 6.57
N THR A 145 -5.52 3.62 7.27
CA THR A 145 -5.19 3.82 8.68
C THR A 145 -3.70 3.58 8.88
N LEU A 146 -3.01 4.55 9.47
CA LEU A 146 -1.56 4.53 9.68
C LEU A 146 -1.22 5.03 11.09
N ASP A 147 -0.51 4.21 11.85
CA ASP A 147 0.12 4.63 13.10
C ASP A 147 1.53 5.12 12.80
N ALA A 148 1.86 6.37 13.11
CA ALA A 148 3.14 6.98 12.78
C ALA A 148 3.91 7.45 14.00
N LYS A 149 5.25 7.37 13.92
CA LYS A 149 6.18 7.82 14.95
C LYS A 149 7.36 8.55 14.31
N LEU A 150 7.68 9.73 14.85
CA LEU A 150 8.93 10.44 14.56
C LEU A 150 9.94 10.07 15.64
N VAL A 151 11.12 9.60 15.22
CA VAL A 151 12.13 9.02 16.10
C VAL A 151 13.49 9.67 15.82
N ASP A 152 14.19 10.03 16.88
CA ASP A 152 15.60 10.41 16.81
C ASP A 152 16.45 9.14 16.59
N PRO A 153 17.18 9.03 15.47
CA PRO A 153 17.94 7.81 15.16
C PRO A 153 19.15 7.58 16.07
N THR A 154 19.69 8.62 16.72
CA THR A 154 20.83 8.51 17.64
C THR A 154 20.37 8.05 19.02
N SER A 155 19.40 8.74 19.62
CA SER A 155 18.91 8.40 20.97
C SER A 155 17.86 7.28 20.97
N ARG A 156 17.27 6.97 19.81
CA ARG A 156 16.14 6.04 19.62
C ARG A 156 14.88 6.44 20.38
N GLN A 157 14.79 7.70 20.82
CA GLN A 157 13.63 8.22 21.51
C GLN A 157 12.53 8.63 20.52
N VAL A 158 11.29 8.35 20.89
CA VAL A 158 10.12 8.82 20.13
C VAL A 158 9.93 10.30 20.43
N ILE A 159 10.04 11.12 19.39
CA ILE A 159 9.81 12.57 19.45
C ILE A 159 8.31 12.86 19.50
N ALA A 160 7.55 12.18 18.64
CA ALA A 160 6.09 12.28 18.57
C ALA A 160 5.49 10.99 17.99
N ALA A 161 4.26 10.69 18.36
CA ALA A 161 3.47 9.60 17.79
C ALA A 161 2.05 10.09 17.50
N ARG A 162 1.44 9.61 16.42
CA ARG A 162 0.06 9.95 16.05
C ARG A 162 -0.60 8.84 15.24
N HIS A 163 -1.89 8.64 15.51
CA HIS A 163 -2.79 7.78 14.72
C HIS A 163 -3.46 8.61 13.62
N PHE A 164 -3.45 8.10 12.39
CA PHE A 164 -4.12 8.70 11.23
C PHE A 164 -5.15 7.71 10.70
N GLN A 165 -6.36 8.20 10.46
CA GLN A 165 -7.46 7.41 9.92
C GLN A 165 -8.22 8.26 8.90
N LEU A 166 -8.30 7.76 7.67
CA LEU A 166 -8.97 8.42 6.56
C LEU A 166 -9.99 7.47 5.95
N THR A 167 -11.17 8.02 5.68
CA THR A 167 -12.27 7.29 5.04
C THR A 167 -12.83 8.13 3.90
N ARG A 168 -13.17 7.49 2.79
CA ARG A 168 -13.73 8.16 1.62
C ARG A 168 -14.74 7.27 0.93
N GLU A 169 -15.98 7.72 0.83
CA GLU A 169 -17.01 7.07 0.02
C GLU A 169 -16.59 7.00 -1.46
N LEU A 170 -16.96 5.90 -2.12
CA LEU A 170 -16.76 5.67 -3.54
C LEU A 170 -18.10 5.62 -4.26
N ASP A 171 -18.15 6.25 -5.43
CA ASP A 171 -19.29 6.15 -6.34
C ASP A 171 -19.37 4.78 -7.05
N SER A 172 -18.27 4.00 -7.01
CA SER A 172 -18.18 2.69 -7.65
C SER A 172 -17.21 1.76 -6.90
N PRO A 173 -17.57 0.48 -6.70
CA PRO A 173 -16.68 -0.53 -6.13
C PRO A 173 -15.69 -1.12 -7.16
N GLU A 174 -15.76 -0.70 -8.43
CA GLU A 174 -14.88 -1.21 -9.48
C GLU A 174 -13.41 -0.84 -9.24
N VAL A 175 -12.49 -1.74 -9.58
CA VAL A 175 -11.06 -1.60 -9.30
C VAL A 175 -10.47 -0.25 -9.74
N PRO A 176 -10.77 0.30 -10.94
CA PRO A 176 -10.25 1.62 -11.32
C PRO A 176 -10.68 2.75 -10.37
N ALA A 177 -11.92 2.73 -9.88
CA ALA A 177 -12.41 3.72 -8.91
C ALA A 177 -11.76 3.54 -7.53
N VAL A 178 -11.56 2.29 -7.11
CA VAL A 178 -10.84 1.94 -5.88
C VAL A 178 -9.39 2.43 -5.92
N VAL A 179 -8.69 2.23 -7.04
CA VAL A 179 -7.31 2.68 -7.23
C VAL A 179 -7.21 4.20 -7.16
N ALA A 180 -8.12 4.91 -7.83
CA ALA A 180 -8.18 6.37 -7.76
C ALA A 180 -8.49 6.87 -6.34
N GLY A 181 -9.42 6.22 -5.65
CA GLY A 181 -9.79 6.54 -4.27
C GLY A 181 -8.65 6.32 -3.28
N LEU A 182 -7.92 5.21 -3.39
CA LEU A 182 -6.73 4.93 -2.57
C LEU A 182 -5.61 5.93 -2.85
N GLY A 183 -5.43 6.35 -4.11
CA GLY A 183 -4.52 7.45 -4.46
C GLY A 183 -4.88 8.75 -3.75
N ALA A 184 -6.14 9.19 -3.87
CA ALA A 184 -6.62 10.42 -3.24
C ALA A 184 -6.54 10.40 -1.70
N ALA A 185 -6.85 9.26 -1.09
CA ALA A 185 -6.69 9.06 0.36
C ALA A 185 -5.22 9.08 0.79
N SER A 186 -4.31 8.58 -0.06
CA SER A 186 -2.86 8.62 0.20
C SER A 186 -2.31 10.04 0.11
N ASP A 187 -2.78 10.86 -0.84
CA ASP A 187 -2.43 12.29 -0.92
C ASP A 187 -2.86 13.05 0.34
N GLU A 188 -4.07 12.73 0.83
CA GLU A 188 -4.61 13.32 2.06
C GLU A 188 -3.82 12.90 3.29
N LEU A 189 -3.47 11.62 3.40
CA LEU A 189 -2.59 11.11 4.45
C LEU A 189 -1.23 11.81 4.43
N ALA A 190 -0.64 11.99 3.26
CA ALA A 190 0.64 12.66 3.10
C ALA A 190 0.56 14.11 3.60
N ARG A 191 -0.49 14.86 3.21
CA ARG A 191 -0.71 16.25 3.68
C ARG A 191 -0.82 16.32 5.21
N GLU A 192 -1.57 15.41 5.83
CA GLU A 192 -1.70 15.37 7.28
C GLU A 192 -0.38 15.02 7.99
N LEU A 193 0.36 14.04 7.46
CA LEU A 193 1.66 13.63 7.98
C LEU A 193 2.69 14.75 7.88
N ILE A 194 2.75 15.47 6.75
CA ILE A 194 3.67 16.60 6.56
C ILE A 194 3.37 17.70 7.58
N SER A 195 2.11 18.13 7.69
CA SER A 195 1.68 19.17 8.62
C SER A 195 2.00 18.80 10.07
N TRP A 196 1.66 17.56 10.45
CA TRP A 196 1.98 17.02 11.77
C TRP A 196 3.48 16.95 12.04
N SER A 197 4.27 16.52 11.06
CA SER A 197 5.72 16.38 11.21
C SER A 197 6.39 17.73 11.40
N ARG A 198 6.03 18.74 10.60
CA ARG A 198 6.53 20.10 10.78
C ARG A 198 6.22 20.64 12.18
N THR A 199 4.98 20.47 12.62
CA THR A 199 4.54 20.94 13.94
C THR A 199 5.31 20.24 15.06
N SER A 200 5.45 18.91 14.96
CA SER A 200 6.13 18.09 15.98
C SER A 200 7.63 18.37 16.05
N LEU A 201 8.25 18.73 14.94
CA LEU A 201 9.71 18.93 14.82
C LEU A 201 10.15 20.39 14.91
N ALA A 202 9.23 21.35 15.06
CA ALA A 202 9.55 22.78 15.06
C ALA A 202 10.64 23.16 16.09
N ARG A 203 10.60 22.57 17.29
CA ARG A 203 11.63 22.80 18.32
C ARG A 203 12.99 22.22 17.94
N LEU A 204 13.00 21.02 17.36
CA LEU A 204 14.24 20.35 16.92
C LEU A 204 14.89 21.12 15.76
N ASP A 205 14.08 21.58 14.82
CA ASP A 205 14.54 22.40 13.69
C ASP A 205 15.15 23.73 14.17
N ALA A 206 14.49 24.42 15.11
CA ALA A 206 15.03 25.64 15.72
C ALA A 206 16.37 25.43 16.44
N ALA A 207 16.55 24.29 17.12
CA ALA A 207 17.83 23.93 17.73
C ALA A 207 18.93 23.72 16.66
N ARG A 208 18.62 22.98 15.58
CA ARG A 208 19.55 22.78 14.47
C ARG A 208 19.90 24.07 13.76
N VAL A 209 18.96 25.02 13.68
CA VAL A 209 19.17 26.34 13.11
C VAL A 209 20.25 27.11 13.87
N ALA A 210 20.26 27.02 15.20
CA ALA A 210 21.22 27.72 16.07
C ALA A 210 22.62 27.09 16.06
N GLU A 211 22.74 25.81 15.74
CA GLU A 211 24.02 25.07 15.65
C GLU A 211 24.78 25.33 14.35
N GLN A 212 24.13 25.90 13.32
CA GLN A 212 24.76 26.22 12.05
C GLN A 212 25.26 27.67 12.06
N PRO A 213 26.60 27.91 12.07
CA PRO A 213 27.18 29.25 12.06
C PRO A 213 26.94 30.02 10.76
#